data_AF-A0A935SQH7-F1
#
_entry.id   AF-A0A935SQH7-F1
#
_cell.length_a   1.000
_cell.length_b   1.000
_cell.length_c   1.000
_cell.angle_alpha   90.00
_cell.angle_beta   90.00
_cell.angle_gamma   90.00
#
_symmetry.space_group_name_H-M   'P 1'
#
loop_
_entity.id
_entity.type
_entity.pdbx_description
1 polymer ?
#
loop_
_entity_poly.entity_id
_entity_poly.type
_entity_poly.pdbx_seq_one_letter_code
_entity_poly.pdbx_strand_id
1 'polypeptide(L)'
;MPKRLLSILLILSFTAFSFGQTVPDKRSEAAEKLEKDAIEFLRDTASEVGRLRSIENRISFSSELASLMWFHDDKEAKAMYGQVVLDFKQLLTQFDAEMNTAADPSNDDEGGGFLFGGRGQTKIQRKFRIAMAVRQQIAMSLAEHAPDLAYNFFVDSIASISNPQFLKEAESSDRYFETSLMKKIAESDAAKGVAYGKESLKRGLDSNHIELLKAIYAKDTEKGIEFGDAILSKISSDRSVVKTPYFFSTLLSYGASNLAESKKPGAKKAIYDANELRDIAEIFAQAVLEIKDVDGSTYGSAQWANQIEKYLPGRAAQIRAKFKTPKTTGASTNTAVGTGTAFNTMAANAVPAPRSNSNTMQQWERDMKEREEKEKAERKMMDDLRSIGGKNLPKDERDKVIANARKIISETKGKDKKIVALSLLAAQVAKMGDKELADEIMRDAERMVDPNPKNYQDYLLSWMLASGYAEADPDKAFPLLESTILRANDTINAFVKVAEFIDVQEEMIDDGEVQVGMFGGSMIRELTGELGMASGTIRSLVKADFVKTKNLTNTFERGEVRVLARMMVLRAVLDKRTPADIKSDKLTDVMTDRDDPIDPR
;
A
#
# COMPACT_ATOMS: atom_id res chain seq x y z
N MET A 1 -27.28 -18.74 9.80
CA MET A 1 -26.49 -20.00 9.75
C MET A 1 -25.03 -19.67 10.05
N PRO A 2 -24.38 -20.38 10.98
CA PRO A 2 -23.15 -19.93 11.62
C PRO A 2 -21.87 -20.53 11.01
N LYS A 3 -20.77 -19.83 11.30
CA LYS A 3 -19.40 -20.35 11.38
C LYS A 3 -19.38 -21.73 12.06
N ARG A 4 -18.77 -22.73 11.41
CA ARG A 4 -17.92 -23.80 12.00
C ARG A 4 -17.54 -24.84 10.93
N LEU A 5 -16.30 -24.76 10.47
CA LEU A 5 -15.41 -25.92 10.29
C LEU A 5 -13.98 -25.40 10.16
N LEU A 6 -13.51 -24.85 11.28
CA LEU A 6 -12.11 -24.96 11.67
C LEU A 6 -12.00 -26.29 12.42
N SER A 7 -11.00 -27.10 12.05
CA SER A 7 -10.44 -28.29 12.74
C SER A 7 -10.53 -29.56 11.91
N ILE A 8 -9.45 -29.86 11.17
CA ILE A 8 -8.59 -31.03 11.34
C ILE A 8 -7.44 -30.86 10.33
N LEU A 9 -6.27 -30.45 10.83
CA LEU A 9 -4.93 -30.95 10.51
C LEU A 9 -3.88 -29.97 11.04
N LEU A 10 -3.72 -30.02 12.37
CA LEU A 10 -2.45 -29.72 13.00
C LEU A 10 -1.78 -31.07 13.30
N ILE A 11 -0.46 -31.12 13.12
CA ILE A 11 0.51 -32.11 13.61
C ILE A 11 0.73 -33.36 12.74
N LEU A 12 1.72 -33.25 11.84
CA LEU A 12 2.95 -34.03 12.00
C LEU A 12 4.13 -33.21 11.46
N SER A 13 4.57 -32.31 12.33
CA SER A 13 5.92 -31.79 12.39
C SER A 13 6.93 -32.94 12.51
N PHE A 14 7.64 -33.23 11.43
CA PHE A 14 9.00 -33.75 11.52
C PHE A 14 9.95 -32.59 11.24
N THR A 15 10.40 -31.98 12.32
CA THR A 15 11.66 -31.25 12.39
C THR A 15 12.78 -32.21 11.99
N ALA A 16 13.29 -32.08 10.76
CA ALA A 16 14.66 -32.46 10.51
C ALA A 16 15.53 -31.41 11.25
N PHE A 17 15.94 -31.74 12.48
CA PHE A 17 17.13 -31.15 13.07
C PHE A 17 18.31 -31.57 12.20
N SER A 18 18.55 -30.83 11.12
CA SER A 18 19.93 -30.62 10.71
C SER A 18 20.51 -29.67 11.75
N PHE A 19 21.40 -30.18 12.60
CA PHE A 19 22.41 -29.36 13.24
C PHE A 19 23.28 -28.76 12.13
N GLY A 20 22.76 -27.72 11.49
CA GLY A 20 23.56 -26.84 10.65
C GLY A 20 24.48 -26.08 11.59
N GLN A 21 25.77 -26.41 11.52
CA GLN A 21 26.82 -25.48 11.93
C GLN A 21 26.44 -24.09 11.42
N THR A 22 26.53 -23.08 12.29
CA THR A 22 26.52 -21.68 11.89
C THR A 22 27.69 -21.45 10.95
N VAL A 23 27.44 -21.66 9.65
CA VAL A 23 28.35 -21.26 8.59
C VAL A 23 28.18 -19.74 8.49
N PRO A 24 29.23 -18.94 8.70
CA PRO A 24 29.16 -17.50 8.50
C PRO A 24 28.77 -17.23 7.04
N ASP A 25 27.81 -16.32 6.87
CA ASP A 25 27.23 -15.87 5.62
C ASP A 25 28.32 -15.32 4.69
N LYS A 26 28.92 -16.19 3.86
CA LYS A 26 29.69 -15.79 2.70
C LYS A 26 28.72 -15.66 1.54
N ARG A 27 28.19 -14.45 1.32
CA ARG A 27 27.65 -14.07 0.00
C ARG A 27 28.69 -14.45 -1.06
N SER A 28 28.25 -15.03 -2.17
CA SER A 28 29.19 -15.36 -3.25
C SER A 28 29.76 -14.08 -3.84
N GLU A 29 31.03 -14.10 -4.23
CA GLU A 29 31.72 -12.98 -4.87
C GLU A 29 30.95 -12.44 -6.09
N ALA A 30 30.24 -13.31 -6.80
CA ALA A 30 29.36 -12.94 -7.92
C ALA A 30 28.14 -12.12 -7.48
N ALA A 31 27.54 -12.41 -6.32
CA ALA A 31 26.42 -11.65 -5.79
C ALA A 31 26.85 -10.26 -5.30
N GLU A 32 28.03 -10.17 -4.66
CA GLU A 32 28.60 -8.87 -4.25
C GLU A 32 28.95 -8.00 -5.45
N LYS A 33 29.54 -8.59 -6.49
CA LYS A 33 29.82 -7.87 -7.74
C LYS A 33 28.53 -7.37 -8.41
N LEU A 34 27.51 -8.21 -8.52
CA LEU A 34 26.22 -7.83 -9.09
C LEU A 34 25.57 -6.67 -8.31
N GLU A 35 25.62 -6.71 -6.98
CA GLU A 35 25.09 -5.64 -6.12
C GLU A 35 25.85 -4.32 -6.37
N LYS A 36 27.19 -4.37 -6.48
CA LYS A 36 28.00 -3.19 -6.79
C LYS A 36 27.69 -2.61 -8.17
N ASP A 37 27.61 -3.45 -9.19
CA ASP A 37 27.29 -3.03 -10.56
C ASP A 37 25.87 -2.44 -10.65
N ALA A 38 24.93 -2.97 -9.85
CA ALA A 38 23.57 -2.44 -9.74
C ALA A 38 23.51 -1.10 -8.98
N ILE A 39 24.34 -0.88 -7.97
CA ILE A 39 24.44 0.43 -7.29
C ILE A 39 25.00 1.48 -8.26
N GLU A 40 26.00 1.14 -9.07
CA GLU A 40 26.50 2.05 -10.12
C GLU A 40 25.40 2.35 -11.15
N PHE A 41 24.65 1.33 -11.56
CA PHE A 41 23.49 1.52 -12.44
C PHE A 41 22.37 2.36 -11.80
N LEU A 42 22.19 2.30 -10.49
CA LEU A 42 21.26 3.15 -9.75
C LEU A 42 21.68 4.62 -9.88
N ARG A 43 22.97 4.92 -9.68
CA ARG A 43 23.53 6.28 -9.84
C ARG A 43 23.40 6.81 -11.26
N ASP A 44 23.72 5.96 -12.26
CA ASP A 44 23.50 6.29 -13.67
C ASP A 44 22.02 6.65 -13.92
N THR A 45 21.10 5.85 -13.37
CA THR A 45 19.65 6.06 -13.51
C THR A 45 19.20 7.34 -12.81
N ALA A 46 19.73 7.65 -11.62
CA ALA A 46 19.45 8.90 -10.92
C ALA A 46 19.88 10.12 -11.74
N SER A 47 21.02 10.05 -12.43
CA SER A 47 21.44 11.11 -13.36
C SER A 47 20.48 11.26 -14.55
N GLU A 48 19.91 10.17 -15.06
CA GLU A 48 18.90 10.26 -16.13
C GLU A 48 17.58 10.85 -15.64
N VAL A 49 17.15 10.50 -14.42
CA VAL A 49 15.97 11.08 -13.78
C VAL A 49 16.10 12.60 -13.70
N GLY A 50 17.28 13.11 -13.32
CA GLY A 50 17.54 14.56 -13.29
C GLY A 50 17.42 15.27 -14.65
N ARG A 51 17.34 14.53 -15.76
CA ARG A 51 17.13 15.08 -17.12
C ARG A 51 15.67 15.00 -17.58
N LEU A 52 14.79 14.39 -16.80
CA LEU A 52 13.35 14.37 -17.07
C LEU A 52 12.77 15.77 -16.87
N ARG A 53 11.82 16.12 -17.74
CA ARG A 53 11.20 17.44 -17.80
C ARG A 53 10.16 17.61 -16.69
N SER A 54 9.26 16.64 -16.54
CA SER A 54 8.20 16.69 -15.54
C SER A 54 8.77 16.53 -14.13
N ILE A 55 8.39 17.45 -13.23
CA ILE A 55 8.85 17.43 -11.83
C ILE A 55 8.25 16.23 -11.10
N GLU A 56 7.01 15.89 -11.41
CA GLU A 56 6.26 14.75 -10.91
C GLU A 56 6.97 13.43 -11.20
N ASN A 57 7.46 13.25 -12.43
CA ASN A 57 8.28 12.10 -12.81
C ASN A 57 9.60 12.09 -12.03
N ARG A 58 10.29 13.24 -11.90
CA ARG A 58 11.52 13.33 -11.10
C ARG A 58 11.30 12.96 -9.64
N ILE A 59 10.24 13.44 -9.02
CA ILE A 59 9.86 13.11 -7.64
C ILE A 59 9.58 11.61 -7.50
N SER A 60 8.74 11.05 -8.40
CA SER A 60 8.38 9.64 -8.38
C SER A 60 9.62 8.73 -8.46
N PHE A 61 10.45 8.91 -9.49
CA PHE A 61 11.61 8.05 -9.68
C PHE A 61 12.72 8.30 -8.66
N SER A 62 12.99 9.56 -8.29
CA SER A 62 14.03 9.88 -7.32
C SER A 62 13.69 9.37 -5.92
N SER A 63 12.42 9.43 -5.51
CA SER A 63 11.99 8.90 -4.21
C SER A 63 12.21 7.39 -4.10
N GLU A 64 11.93 6.68 -5.19
CA GLU A 64 12.11 5.24 -5.25
C GLU A 64 13.59 4.85 -5.33
N LEU A 65 14.39 5.53 -6.15
CA LEU A 65 15.84 5.32 -6.21
C LEU A 65 16.50 5.58 -4.86
N ALA A 66 16.07 6.62 -4.15
CA ALA A 66 16.55 6.92 -2.80
C ALA A 66 16.17 5.80 -1.81
N SER A 67 14.94 5.27 -1.90
CA SER A 67 14.50 4.13 -1.11
C SER A 67 15.33 2.88 -1.38
N LEU A 68 15.65 2.58 -2.64
CA LEU A 68 16.54 1.46 -2.99
C LEU A 68 17.95 1.69 -2.45
N MET A 69 18.53 2.89 -2.66
CA MET A 69 19.88 3.23 -2.20
C MET A 69 20.02 3.10 -0.67
N TRP A 70 18.94 3.35 0.07
CA TRP A 70 18.95 3.32 1.53
C TRP A 70 19.49 2.01 2.13
N PHE A 71 19.22 0.88 1.49
CA PHE A 71 19.68 -0.44 1.93
C PHE A 71 21.17 -0.72 1.66
N HIS A 72 21.89 0.25 1.09
CA HIS A 72 23.27 0.11 0.63
C HIS A 72 24.17 1.28 1.06
N ASP A 73 23.69 2.53 0.95
CA ASP A 73 24.40 3.75 1.38
C ASP A 73 23.40 4.76 1.96
N ASP A 74 23.35 4.85 3.29
CA ASP A 74 22.40 5.72 3.99
C ASP A 74 22.65 7.21 3.72
N LYS A 75 23.90 7.60 3.49
CA LYS A 75 24.33 8.98 3.32
C LYS A 75 23.95 9.46 1.93
N GLU A 76 24.21 8.62 0.93
CA GLU A 76 23.79 8.89 -0.44
C GLU A 76 22.26 8.89 -0.54
N ALA A 77 21.57 7.93 0.07
CA ALA A 77 20.11 7.91 0.09
C ALA A 77 19.50 9.17 0.73
N LYS A 78 20.05 9.66 1.85
CA LYS A 78 19.66 10.95 2.45
C LYS A 78 19.87 12.12 1.50
N ALA A 79 20.97 12.15 0.75
CA ALA A 79 21.22 13.19 -0.25
C ALA A 79 20.20 13.14 -1.40
N MET A 80 19.87 11.94 -1.89
CA MET A 80 18.86 11.74 -2.93
C MET A 80 17.46 12.17 -2.45
N TYR A 81 17.07 11.81 -1.23
CA TYR A 81 15.83 12.31 -0.63
C TYR A 81 15.85 13.83 -0.43
N GLY A 82 17.01 14.43 -0.14
CA GLY A 82 17.16 15.88 -0.12
C GLY A 82 16.75 16.52 -1.45
N GLN A 83 17.14 15.92 -2.58
CA GLN A 83 16.70 16.38 -3.91
C GLN A 83 15.20 16.18 -4.12
N VAL A 84 14.63 15.05 -3.70
CA VAL A 84 13.18 14.78 -3.75
C VAL A 84 12.39 15.87 -3.01
N VAL A 85 12.87 16.27 -1.83
CA VAL A 85 12.26 17.33 -1.02
C VAL A 85 12.31 18.68 -1.76
N LEU A 86 13.41 19.00 -2.42
CA LEU A 86 13.56 20.25 -3.19
C LEU A 86 12.62 20.27 -4.39
N ASP A 87 12.59 19.20 -5.18
CA ASP A 87 11.71 19.06 -6.34
C ASP A 87 10.23 19.13 -5.91
N PHE A 88 9.87 18.50 -4.79
CA PHE A 88 8.51 18.56 -4.26
C PHE A 88 8.11 19.96 -3.79
N LYS A 89 9.01 20.70 -3.13
CA LYS A 89 8.76 22.11 -2.75
C LYS A 89 8.60 23.01 -3.97
N GLN A 90 9.39 22.77 -5.02
CA GLN A 90 9.24 23.47 -6.30
C GLN A 90 7.87 23.18 -6.93
N LEU A 91 7.44 21.91 -6.97
CA LEU A 91 6.12 21.51 -7.46
C LEU A 91 4.99 22.23 -6.71
N LEU A 92 5.03 22.23 -5.37
CA LEU A 92 4.02 22.92 -4.57
C LEU A 92 4.00 24.43 -4.83
N THR A 93 5.16 25.05 -5.03
CA THR A 93 5.26 26.49 -5.33
C THR A 93 4.69 26.82 -6.71
N GLN A 94 4.88 25.95 -7.71
CA GLN A 94 4.26 26.08 -9.02
C GLN A 94 2.73 26.00 -8.92
N PHE A 95 2.23 24.99 -8.20
CA PHE A 95 0.79 24.86 -7.99
C PHE A 95 0.22 26.04 -7.20
N ASP A 96 0.90 26.53 -6.16
CA ASP A 96 0.44 27.71 -5.40
C ASP A 96 0.36 28.96 -6.30
N ALA A 97 1.34 29.18 -7.17
CA ALA A 97 1.32 30.29 -8.14
C ALA A 97 0.17 30.17 -9.15
N GLU A 98 -0.06 28.97 -9.71
CA GLU A 98 -1.18 28.71 -10.64
C GLU A 98 -2.53 28.91 -9.95
N MET A 99 -2.68 28.42 -8.72
CA MET A 99 -3.91 28.57 -7.93
C MET A 99 -4.22 30.03 -7.58
N ASN A 100 -3.18 30.85 -7.33
CA ASN A 100 -3.36 32.26 -7.00
C ASN A 100 -3.53 33.16 -8.23
N THR A 101 -3.21 32.66 -9.44
CA THR A 101 -3.40 33.38 -10.71
C THR A 101 -4.71 32.99 -11.41
N ALA A 102 -5.28 31.81 -11.11
CA ALA A 102 -6.59 31.41 -11.58
C ALA A 102 -7.67 32.38 -11.07
N ALA A 103 -8.21 33.19 -11.98
CA ALA A 103 -9.27 34.15 -11.69
C ALA A 103 -10.60 33.39 -11.49
N ASP A 104 -10.99 33.24 -10.23
CA ASP A 104 -12.26 32.65 -9.80
C ASP A 104 -12.45 31.16 -10.18
N PRO A 105 -12.30 30.21 -9.22
CA PRO A 105 -12.47 28.78 -9.47
C PRO A 105 -13.90 28.38 -9.89
N SER A 106 -14.85 29.33 -9.91
CA SER A 106 -16.21 29.12 -10.43
C SER A 106 -16.38 29.40 -11.93
N ASN A 107 -15.38 30.01 -12.60
CA ASN A 107 -15.44 30.30 -14.04
C ASN A 107 -14.66 29.33 -14.92
N ASP A 108 -13.82 28.47 -14.35
CA ASP A 108 -13.16 27.36 -15.05
C ASP A 108 -14.07 26.12 -15.19
N ASP A 109 -15.38 26.34 -15.34
CA ASP A 109 -16.31 25.37 -15.93
C ASP A 109 -16.17 25.38 -17.47
N GLU A 110 -14.95 25.66 -17.97
CA GLU A 110 -14.61 25.50 -19.37
C GLU A 110 -14.54 24.00 -19.70
N GLY A 111 -15.70 23.46 -20.04
CA GLY A 111 -15.85 22.86 -21.37
C GLY A 111 -15.37 21.42 -21.55
N GLY A 112 -15.42 20.57 -20.52
CA GLY A 112 -15.40 19.12 -20.71
C GLY A 112 -16.79 18.59 -21.06
N GLY A 113 -17.25 18.79 -22.30
CA GLY A 113 -18.59 18.40 -22.77
C GLY A 113 -19.02 16.98 -22.41
N PHE A 114 -20.33 16.73 -22.50
CA PHE A 114 -21.16 15.55 -22.18
C PHE A 114 -20.56 14.12 -22.35
N LEU A 115 -19.39 13.98 -22.97
CA LEU A 115 -18.67 12.72 -23.21
C LEU A 115 -17.58 12.39 -22.18
N PHE A 116 -17.06 13.35 -21.39
CA PHE A 116 -15.86 13.13 -20.55
C PHE A 116 -15.98 13.48 -19.05
N GLY A 117 -17.20 13.60 -18.52
CA GLY A 117 -17.47 13.44 -17.08
C GLY A 117 -16.73 14.39 -16.13
N GLY A 118 -16.62 15.67 -16.48
CA GLY A 118 -16.05 16.69 -15.59
C GLY A 118 -16.89 16.87 -14.32
N ARG A 119 -16.50 16.21 -13.21
CA ARG A 119 -17.04 16.51 -11.87
C ARG A 119 -16.28 17.71 -11.29
N GLY A 120 -16.89 18.90 -11.35
CA GLY A 120 -16.82 20.01 -10.39
C GLY A 120 -15.50 20.51 -9.77
N GLN A 121 -14.34 19.97 -10.15
CA GLN A 121 -13.02 20.39 -9.65
C GLN A 121 -12.16 20.87 -10.80
N THR A 122 -11.40 21.94 -10.59
CA THR A 122 -10.44 22.45 -11.57
C THR A 122 -9.26 21.48 -11.70
N LYS A 123 -8.57 21.52 -12.84
CA LYS A 123 -7.37 20.69 -13.11
C LYS A 123 -6.32 20.83 -12.00
N ILE A 124 -6.05 22.06 -11.57
CA ILE A 124 -5.07 22.35 -10.53
C ILE A 124 -5.47 21.78 -9.15
N GLN A 125 -6.77 21.76 -8.81
CA GLN A 125 -7.26 21.14 -7.59
C GLN A 125 -6.95 19.63 -7.55
N ARG A 126 -7.12 18.94 -8.68
CA ARG A 126 -6.80 17.50 -8.77
C ARG A 126 -5.30 17.25 -8.63
N LYS A 127 -4.46 17.98 -9.38
CA LYS A 127 -3.00 17.88 -9.30
C LYS A 127 -2.50 18.16 -7.87
N PHE A 128 -3.04 19.19 -7.21
CA PHE A 128 -2.73 19.51 -5.82
C PHE A 128 -3.09 18.36 -4.86
N ARG A 129 -4.29 17.78 -4.97
CA ARG A 129 -4.70 16.64 -4.14
C ARG A 129 -3.77 15.43 -4.31
N ILE A 130 -3.37 15.12 -5.55
CA ILE A 130 -2.40 14.06 -5.83
C ILE A 130 -1.06 14.39 -5.16
N ALA A 131 -0.54 15.62 -5.31
CA ALA A 131 0.69 16.04 -4.66
C ALA A 131 0.61 15.91 -3.13
N MET A 132 -0.52 16.23 -2.51
CA MET A 132 -0.70 16.04 -1.07
C MET A 132 -0.68 14.57 -0.64
N ALA A 133 -1.24 13.66 -1.44
CA ALA A 133 -1.10 12.23 -1.21
C ALA A 133 0.36 11.75 -1.39
N VAL A 134 1.06 12.25 -2.41
CA VAL A 134 2.48 11.97 -2.65
C VAL A 134 3.35 12.45 -1.49
N ARG A 135 3.08 13.64 -0.94
CA ARG A 135 3.74 14.18 0.25
C ARG A 135 3.67 13.20 1.42
N GLN A 136 2.47 12.67 1.67
CA GLN A 136 2.24 11.71 2.73
C GLN A 136 3.03 10.40 2.50
N GLN A 137 3.03 9.89 1.27
CA GLN A 137 3.79 8.68 0.92
C GLN A 137 5.31 8.88 1.07
N ILE A 138 5.86 10.01 0.62
CA ILE A 138 7.29 10.34 0.78
C ILE A 138 7.65 10.42 2.27
N ALA A 139 6.86 11.14 3.06
CA ALA A 139 7.09 11.27 4.50
C ALA A 139 7.07 9.92 5.22
N MET A 140 6.13 9.02 4.86
CA MET A 140 6.09 7.66 5.42
C MET A 140 7.30 6.82 5.02
N SER A 141 7.75 6.91 3.76
CA SER A 141 8.95 6.19 3.29
C SER A 141 10.22 6.61 4.04
N LEU A 142 10.29 7.88 4.45
CA LEU A 142 11.39 8.43 5.22
C LEU A 142 11.32 8.08 6.72
N ALA A 143 10.13 7.80 7.26
CA ALA A 143 9.89 7.73 8.70
C ALA A 143 10.74 6.69 9.44
N GLU A 144 10.98 5.52 8.83
CA GLU A 144 11.77 4.42 9.43
C GLU A 144 13.28 4.69 9.47
N HIS A 145 13.73 5.69 8.71
CA HIS A 145 15.08 5.75 8.19
C HIS A 145 15.74 7.11 8.47
N ALA A 146 14.99 8.18 8.26
CA ALA A 146 15.37 9.55 8.53
C ALA A 146 14.20 10.28 9.22
N PRO A 147 13.91 10.02 10.51
CA PRO A 147 12.75 10.59 11.20
C PRO A 147 12.75 12.13 11.20
N ASP A 148 13.92 12.76 11.33
CA ASP A 148 14.08 14.22 11.20
C ASP A 148 13.73 14.72 9.81
N LEU A 149 14.22 14.04 8.76
CA LEU A 149 13.92 14.44 7.39
C LEU A 149 12.44 14.23 7.07
N ALA A 150 11.84 13.12 7.53
CA ALA A 150 10.44 12.80 7.35
C ALA A 150 9.52 13.87 7.97
N TYR A 151 9.73 14.18 9.24
CA TYR A 151 8.88 15.12 9.97
C TYR A 151 9.07 16.55 9.48
N ASN A 152 10.32 16.99 9.27
CA ASN A 152 10.59 18.34 8.78
C ASN A 152 10.10 18.51 7.33
N PHE A 153 10.27 17.51 6.45
CA PHE A 153 9.68 17.55 5.12
C PHE A 153 8.17 17.74 5.18
N PHE A 154 7.49 16.93 5.99
CA PHE A 154 6.06 17.03 6.18
C PHE A 154 5.66 18.43 6.68
N VAL A 155 6.22 18.91 7.79
CA VAL A 155 5.85 20.21 8.37
C VAL A 155 6.25 21.41 7.49
N ASP A 156 7.42 21.39 6.85
CA ASP A 156 7.90 22.54 6.09
C ASP A 156 7.24 22.68 4.72
N SER A 157 6.81 21.58 4.11
CA SER A 157 6.22 21.63 2.76
C SER A 157 4.86 22.33 2.75
N ILE A 158 4.08 22.26 3.84
CA ILE A 158 2.80 22.98 3.91
C ILE A 158 2.98 24.50 3.94
N ALA A 159 4.13 25.00 4.42
CA ALA A 159 4.45 26.43 4.41
C ALA A 159 4.64 27.01 3.00
N SER A 160 4.71 26.17 1.97
CA SER A 160 4.78 26.60 0.56
C SER A 160 3.39 26.96 -0.01
N ILE A 161 2.32 26.76 0.77
CA ILE A 161 0.93 27.00 0.35
C ILE A 161 0.48 28.34 0.95
N SER A 162 0.27 29.34 0.09
CA SER A 162 -0.16 30.67 0.49
C SER A 162 -1.68 30.87 0.34
N ASN A 163 -2.33 30.08 -0.52
CA ASN A 163 -3.77 30.16 -0.72
C ASN A 163 -4.55 29.68 0.53
N PRO A 164 -5.40 30.52 1.17
CA PRO A 164 -6.05 30.16 2.43
C PRO A 164 -7.01 28.96 2.35
N GLN A 165 -7.69 28.77 1.21
CA GLN A 165 -8.64 27.68 1.05
C GLN A 165 -7.92 26.33 0.94
N PHE A 166 -6.88 26.26 0.11
CA PHE A 166 -6.07 25.05 -0.04
C PHE A 166 -5.23 24.75 1.19
N LEU A 167 -4.72 25.77 1.88
CA LEU A 167 -4.04 25.59 3.16
C LEU A 167 -4.97 24.91 4.17
N LYS A 168 -6.21 25.38 4.29
CA LYS A 168 -7.22 24.78 5.17
C LYS A 168 -7.55 23.34 4.77
N GLU A 169 -7.65 23.05 3.47
CA GLU A 169 -7.86 21.69 2.96
C GLU A 169 -6.68 20.77 3.31
N ALA A 170 -5.45 21.22 3.03
CA ALA A 170 -4.22 20.51 3.36
C ALA A 170 -4.13 20.21 4.86
N GLU A 171 -4.29 21.22 5.72
CA GLU A 171 -4.28 21.08 7.19
C GLU A 171 -5.33 20.08 7.69
N SER A 172 -6.52 20.06 7.07
CA SER A 172 -7.59 19.15 7.45
C SER A 172 -7.24 17.69 7.15
N SER A 173 -6.63 17.43 6.00
CA SER A 173 -6.15 16.09 5.60
C SER A 173 -4.95 15.64 6.44
N ASP A 174 -4.09 16.58 6.80
CA ASP A 174 -2.83 16.35 7.50
C ASP A 174 -2.99 15.97 8.96
N ARG A 175 -4.05 16.44 9.62
CA ARG A 175 -4.23 16.22 11.07
C ARG A 175 -4.21 14.74 11.47
N TYR A 176 -4.83 13.88 10.67
CA TYR A 176 -4.84 12.44 10.91
C TYR A 176 -3.52 11.77 10.49
N PHE A 177 -2.97 12.24 9.37
CA PHE A 177 -1.72 11.70 8.84
C PHE A 177 -0.54 12.00 9.77
N GLU A 178 -0.43 13.21 10.31
CA GLU A 178 0.69 13.62 11.17
C GLU A 178 0.86 12.69 12.36
N THR A 179 -0.24 12.28 13.00
CA THR A 179 -0.16 11.31 14.11
C THR A 179 0.31 9.95 13.62
N SER A 180 -0.15 9.50 12.45
CA SER A 180 0.28 8.24 11.86
C SER A 180 1.78 8.26 11.56
N LEU A 181 2.29 9.38 11.03
CA LEU A 181 3.72 9.61 10.81
C LEU A 181 4.50 9.59 12.13
N MET A 182 4.05 10.33 13.15
CA MET A 182 4.71 10.36 14.47
C MET A 182 4.72 8.98 15.15
N LYS A 183 3.65 8.21 15.01
CA LYS A 183 3.60 6.82 15.50
C LYS A 183 4.62 5.95 14.78
N LYS A 184 4.71 6.07 13.46
CA LYS A 184 5.69 5.32 12.67
C LYS A 184 7.12 5.66 13.09
N ILE A 185 7.41 6.94 13.30
CA ILE A 185 8.68 7.41 13.85
C ILE A 185 8.92 6.85 15.25
N ALA A 186 7.91 6.83 16.12
CA ALA A 186 8.01 6.31 17.48
C ALA A 186 8.29 4.79 17.53
N GLU A 187 7.88 4.03 16.50
CA GLU A 187 8.21 2.60 16.38
C GLU A 187 9.72 2.37 16.21
N SER A 188 10.43 3.26 15.51
CA SER A 188 11.89 3.22 15.36
C SER A 188 12.63 3.98 16.47
N ASP A 189 12.16 5.18 16.82
CA ASP A 189 12.80 6.12 17.75
C ASP A 189 11.75 6.81 18.63
N ALA A 190 11.57 6.28 19.84
CA ALA A 190 10.63 6.82 20.82
C ALA A 190 11.00 8.25 21.26
N ALA A 191 12.28 8.61 21.33
CA ALA A 191 12.70 9.94 21.76
C ALA A 191 12.30 11.02 20.73
N LYS A 192 12.45 10.71 19.43
CA LYS A 192 11.92 11.57 18.36
C LYS A 192 10.39 11.63 18.37
N GLY A 193 9.72 10.50 18.62
CA GLY A 193 8.27 10.47 18.83
C GLY A 193 7.81 11.44 19.93
N VAL A 194 8.51 11.49 21.07
CA VAL A 194 8.23 12.45 22.16
C VAL A 194 8.49 13.88 21.70
N ALA A 195 9.64 14.15 21.05
CA ALA A 195 10.00 15.49 20.62
C ALA A 195 8.96 16.09 19.65
N TYR A 196 8.56 15.34 18.63
CA TYR A 196 7.55 15.79 17.66
C TYR A 196 6.15 15.83 18.26
N GLY A 197 5.81 14.87 19.13
CA GLY A 197 4.56 14.91 19.88
C GLY A 197 4.45 16.18 20.72
N LYS A 198 5.52 16.61 21.39
CA LYS A 198 5.55 17.87 22.15
C LYS A 198 5.36 19.09 21.25
N GLU A 199 5.89 19.06 20.03
CA GLU A 199 5.67 20.12 19.05
C GLU A 199 4.22 20.16 18.58
N SER A 200 3.60 19.00 18.31
CA SER A 200 2.20 18.94 17.87
C SER A 200 1.22 19.45 18.92
N LEU A 201 1.53 19.27 20.23
CA LEU A 201 0.72 19.81 21.33
C LEU A 201 0.55 21.34 21.29
N LYS A 202 1.45 22.07 20.61
CA LYS A 202 1.32 23.53 20.44
C LYS A 202 0.16 23.90 19.50
N ARG A 203 -0.19 23.01 18.55
CA ARG A 203 -1.27 23.21 17.56
C ARG A 203 -2.64 22.71 18.05
N GLY A 204 -2.70 22.22 19.29
CA GLY A 204 -3.91 21.72 19.93
C GLY A 204 -3.74 20.28 20.38
N LEU A 205 -4.80 19.72 20.93
CA LEU A 205 -4.76 18.40 21.52
C LEU A 205 -6.06 17.65 21.22
N ASP A 206 -5.93 16.39 20.85
CA ASP A 206 -7.03 15.50 20.47
C ASP A 206 -6.69 14.03 20.78
N SER A 207 -7.64 13.13 20.52
CA SER A 207 -7.49 11.69 20.81
C SER A 207 -6.31 11.04 20.09
N ASN A 208 -5.83 11.62 18.99
CA ASN A 208 -4.69 11.08 18.26
C ASN A 208 -3.40 11.15 19.10
N HIS A 209 -3.27 12.14 19.97
CA HIS A 209 -2.15 12.27 20.91
C HIS A 209 -2.13 11.14 21.95
N ILE A 210 -3.29 10.61 22.34
CA ILE A 210 -3.37 9.45 23.25
C ILE A 210 -2.88 8.20 22.52
N GLU A 211 -3.19 8.07 21.24
CA GLU A 211 -2.71 6.94 20.45
C GLU A 211 -1.19 7.00 20.21
N LEU A 212 -0.63 8.20 20.04
CA LEU A 212 0.83 8.39 20.03
C LEU A 212 1.46 8.04 21.39
N LEU A 213 0.86 8.47 22.50
CA LEU A 213 1.28 8.11 23.85
C LEU A 213 1.33 6.59 24.05
N LYS A 214 0.31 5.86 23.59
CA LYS A 214 0.30 4.39 23.62
C LYS A 214 1.46 3.79 22.84
N ALA A 215 1.72 4.28 21.63
CA ALA A 215 2.81 3.79 20.78
C ALA A 215 4.18 4.04 21.42
N ILE A 216 4.43 5.25 21.90
CA ILE A 216 5.67 5.62 22.59
C ILE A 216 5.86 4.74 23.84
N TYR A 217 4.85 4.62 24.71
CA TYR A 217 4.93 3.82 25.93
C TYR A 217 5.14 2.31 25.67
N ALA A 218 4.54 1.80 24.60
CA ALA A 218 4.76 0.42 24.17
C ALA A 218 6.23 0.18 23.79
N LYS A 219 6.85 1.12 23.09
CA LYS A 219 8.26 1.08 22.68
C LYS A 219 9.22 1.35 23.83
N ASP A 220 9.03 2.45 24.55
CA ASP A 220 9.87 2.96 25.64
C ASP A 220 9.00 3.52 26.75
N THR A 221 9.09 2.89 27.92
CA THR A 221 8.25 3.22 29.09
C THR A 221 8.57 4.60 29.64
N GLU A 222 9.84 4.98 29.72
CA GLU A 222 10.26 6.26 30.31
C GLU A 222 9.88 7.42 29.40
N LYS A 223 10.07 7.24 28.07
CA LYS A 223 9.61 8.21 27.08
C LYS A 223 8.09 8.32 27.01
N GLY A 224 7.38 7.21 27.22
CA GLY A 224 5.93 7.23 27.35
C GLY A 224 5.46 8.05 28.55
N ILE A 225 6.12 7.92 29.70
CA ILE A 225 5.84 8.75 30.89
C ILE A 225 6.16 10.22 30.61
N GLU A 226 7.33 10.53 30.05
CA GLU A 226 7.74 11.89 29.70
C GLU A 226 6.73 12.60 28.79
N PHE A 227 6.15 11.88 27.82
CA PHE A 227 5.11 12.42 26.96
C PHE A 227 3.74 12.51 27.65
N GLY A 228 3.42 11.56 28.52
CA GLY A 228 2.25 11.61 29.39
C GLY A 228 2.24 12.87 30.26
N ASP A 229 3.38 13.21 30.85
CA ASP A 229 3.59 14.43 31.65
C ASP A 229 3.39 15.69 30.80
N ALA A 230 3.89 15.68 29.57
CA ALA A 230 3.71 16.81 28.63
C ALA A 230 2.22 17.04 28.28
N ILE A 231 1.47 15.96 28.05
CA ILE A 231 0.02 16.02 27.84
C ILE A 231 -0.67 16.61 29.07
N LEU A 232 -0.36 16.10 30.27
CA LEU A 232 -0.96 16.55 31.53
C LEU A 232 -0.64 18.03 31.81
N SER A 233 0.60 18.44 31.61
CA SER A 233 1.05 19.82 31.72
C SER A 233 0.26 20.74 30.76
N LYS A 234 0.10 20.31 29.50
CA LYS A 234 -0.63 21.09 28.50
C LYS A 234 -2.10 21.30 28.87
N ILE A 235 -2.84 20.25 29.24
CA ILE A 235 -4.25 20.36 29.63
C ILE A 235 -4.47 21.14 30.92
N SER A 236 -3.47 21.11 31.83
CA SER A 236 -3.53 21.87 33.07
C SER A 236 -3.29 23.37 32.83
N SER A 237 -2.41 23.70 31.88
CA SER A 237 -2.07 25.09 31.53
C SER A 237 -3.15 25.81 30.71
N ASP A 238 -3.77 25.11 29.77
CA ASP A 238 -4.76 25.67 28.86
C ASP A 238 -5.77 24.58 28.50
N ARG A 239 -6.96 24.65 29.10
CA ARG A 239 -8.04 23.68 28.86
C ARG A 239 -8.72 23.87 27.50
N SER A 240 -8.62 25.05 26.89
CA SER A 240 -9.30 25.38 25.64
C SER A 240 -8.74 24.62 24.43
N VAL A 241 -7.53 24.08 24.56
CA VAL A 241 -6.90 23.23 23.53
C VAL A 241 -7.63 21.91 23.31
N VAL A 242 -8.47 21.48 24.26
CA VAL A 242 -9.27 20.27 24.19
C VAL A 242 -10.71 20.63 23.81
N LYS A 243 -11.12 20.29 22.58
CA LYS A 243 -12.45 20.68 22.07
C LYS A 243 -13.60 19.80 22.56
N THR A 244 -13.31 18.59 23.05
CA THR A 244 -14.35 17.62 23.43
C THR A 244 -14.05 16.93 24.77
N PRO A 245 -15.08 16.72 25.63
CA PRO A 245 -14.92 15.93 26.87
C PRO A 245 -14.48 14.48 26.63
N TYR A 246 -14.68 13.96 25.41
CA TYR A 246 -14.29 12.62 25.02
C TYR A 246 -12.78 12.35 25.15
N PHE A 247 -11.95 13.37 24.89
CA PHE A 247 -10.50 13.27 25.09
C PHE A 247 -10.17 12.90 26.54
N PHE A 248 -10.71 13.64 27.51
CA PHE A 248 -10.44 13.43 28.93
C PHE A 248 -10.95 12.06 29.40
N SER A 249 -12.12 11.64 28.93
CA SER A 249 -12.66 10.29 29.19
C SER A 249 -11.68 9.20 28.73
N THR A 250 -11.12 9.35 27.52
CA THR A 250 -10.19 8.39 26.94
C THR A 250 -8.85 8.39 27.68
N LEU A 251 -8.32 9.56 28.01
CA LEU A 251 -7.06 9.71 28.75
C LEU A 251 -7.16 9.11 30.15
N LEU A 252 -8.23 9.44 30.89
CA LEU A 252 -8.48 8.92 32.23
C LEU A 252 -8.66 7.40 32.21
N SER A 253 -9.43 6.87 31.25
CA SER A 253 -9.65 5.43 31.12
C SER A 253 -8.36 4.67 30.81
N TYR A 254 -7.54 5.19 29.89
CA TYR A 254 -6.26 4.60 29.55
C TYR A 254 -5.29 4.65 30.73
N GLY A 255 -5.12 5.82 31.36
CA GLY A 255 -4.27 5.99 32.54
C GLY A 255 -4.68 5.10 33.72
N ALA A 256 -5.99 5.00 33.99
CA ALA A 256 -6.52 4.13 35.04
C ALA A 256 -6.24 2.63 34.77
N SER A 257 -6.39 2.20 33.52
CA SER A 257 -6.12 0.82 33.11
C SER A 257 -4.62 0.52 33.18
N ASN A 258 -3.78 1.46 32.72
CA ASN A 258 -2.33 1.36 32.79
C ASN A 258 -1.81 1.31 34.23
N LEU A 259 -2.33 2.13 35.15
CA LEU A 259 -2.00 2.08 36.57
C LEU A 259 -2.47 0.78 37.24
N ALA A 260 -3.60 0.22 36.81
CA ALA A 260 -4.05 -1.08 37.31
C ALA A 260 -3.12 -2.20 36.83
N GLU A 261 -2.64 -2.12 35.59
CA GLU A 261 -1.70 -3.07 35.00
C GLU A 261 -0.30 -2.98 35.62
N SER A 262 0.20 -1.78 35.92
CA SER A 262 1.50 -1.57 36.54
C SER A 262 1.64 -2.18 37.94
N LYS A 263 0.52 -2.52 38.59
CA LYS A 263 0.48 -3.17 39.91
C LYS A 263 0.69 -4.69 39.83
N LYS A 264 0.69 -5.28 38.63
CA LYS A 264 0.96 -6.71 38.44
C LYS A 264 2.48 -6.98 38.57
N PRO A 265 2.88 -8.16 39.08
CA PRO A 265 4.29 -8.53 39.15
C PRO A 265 4.97 -8.48 37.76
N GLY A 266 6.10 -7.79 37.66
CA GLY A 266 6.87 -7.65 36.41
C GLY A 266 6.29 -6.69 35.37
N ALA A 267 5.26 -5.90 35.72
CA ALA A 267 4.67 -4.93 34.80
C ALA A 267 5.51 -3.64 34.67
N LYS A 268 5.31 -2.92 33.55
CA LYS A 268 5.90 -1.61 33.29
C LYS A 268 5.38 -0.55 34.28
N LYS A 269 6.18 0.49 34.56
CA LYS A 269 5.79 1.63 35.41
C LYS A 269 4.58 2.36 34.83
N ALA A 270 3.64 2.78 35.67
CA ALA A 270 2.48 3.54 35.22
C ALA A 270 2.87 4.88 34.58
N ILE A 271 2.10 5.30 33.57
CA ILE A 271 2.20 6.62 32.95
C ILE A 271 1.80 7.69 33.95
N TYR A 272 0.70 7.46 34.67
CA TYR A 272 0.16 8.38 35.66
C TYR A 272 -0.01 7.68 37.00
N ASP A 273 0.31 8.38 38.08
CA ASP A 273 0.04 7.94 39.44
C ASP A 273 -1.42 8.23 39.88
N ALA A 274 -1.76 7.87 41.12
CA ALA A 274 -3.12 8.03 41.62
C ALA A 274 -3.54 9.51 41.79
N ASN A 275 -2.59 10.41 42.06
CA ASN A 275 -2.84 11.84 42.22
C ASN A 275 -3.00 12.49 40.83
N GLU A 276 -2.15 12.15 39.88
CA GLU A 276 -2.24 12.65 38.50
C GLU A 276 -3.56 12.22 37.83
N LEU A 277 -4.00 10.98 38.05
CA LEU A 277 -5.32 10.53 37.59
C LEU A 277 -6.48 11.27 38.25
N ARG A 278 -6.31 11.68 39.52
CA ARG A 278 -7.29 12.51 40.22
C ARG A 278 -7.33 13.93 39.62
N ASP A 279 -6.19 14.49 39.27
CA ASP A 279 -6.08 15.80 38.63
C ASP A 279 -6.71 15.79 37.23
N ILE A 280 -6.43 14.75 36.44
CA ILE A 280 -7.11 14.51 35.15
C ILE A 280 -8.63 14.41 35.34
N ALA A 281 -9.09 13.68 36.37
CA ALA A 281 -10.52 13.56 36.67
C ALA A 281 -11.17 14.89 37.09
N GLU A 282 -10.43 15.77 37.77
CA GLU A 282 -10.93 17.10 38.18
C GLU A 282 -11.07 18.01 36.96
N ILE A 283 -10.05 18.05 36.09
CA ILE A 283 -10.09 18.78 34.81
C ILE A 283 -11.25 18.28 33.95
N PHE A 284 -11.41 16.95 33.86
CA PHE A 284 -12.50 16.32 33.13
C PHE A 284 -13.87 16.74 33.68
N ALA A 285 -14.04 16.69 35.00
CA ALA A 285 -15.29 17.07 35.65
C ALA A 285 -15.67 18.53 35.37
N GLN A 286 -14.69 19.44 35.42
CA GLN A 286 -14.90 20.84 35.10
C GLN A 286 -15.33 21.03 33.64
N ALA A 287 -14.64 20.39 32.69
CA ALA A 287 -15.00 20.46 31.27
C ALA A 287 -16.44 19.96 31.00
N VAL A 288 -16.88 18.90 31.68
CA VAL A 288 -18.26 18.39 31.59
C VAL A 288 -19.27 19.37 32.20
N LEU A 289 -18.93 19.99 33.34
CA LEU A 289 -19.78 20.98 34.00
C LEU A 289 -19.84 22.32 33.24
N GLU A 290 -18.98 22.59 32.27
CA GLU A 290 -19.00 23.81 31.44
C GLU A 290 -19.87 23.70 30.16
N ILE A 291 -20.31 22.48 29.79
CA ILE A 291 -21.17 22.26 28.60
C ILE A 291 -22.49 23.03 28.75
N LYS A 292 -22.81 23.90 27.78
CA LYS A 292 -24.00 24.78 27.82
C LYS A 292 -25.28 24.13 27.28
N ASP A 293 -25.17 23.26 26.27
CA ASP A 293 -26.32 22.65 25.59
C ASP A 293 -26.61 21.24 26.12
N VAL A 294 -27.69 21.13 26.89
CA VAL A 294 -28.16 19.90 27.54
C VAL A 294 -29.03 19.02 26.61
N ASP A 295 -29.44 19.53 25.45
CA ASP A 295 -30.52 18.91 24.66
C ASP A 295 -30.08 17.81 23.66
N GLY A 296 -28.78 17.49 23.59
CA GLY A 296 -28.27 16.39 22.73
C GLY A 296 -27.11 15.57 23.31
N SER A 297 -26.53 16.00 24.44
CA SER A 297 -25.29 15.45 25.03
C SER A 297 -25.52 14.53 26.24
N THR A 298 -26.78 14.32 26.63
CA THR A 298 -27.19 13.61 27.86
C THR A 298 -26.76 12.15 27.90
N TYR A 299 -26.53 11.50 26.75
CA TYR A 299 -26.14 10.09 26.70
C TYR A 299 -24.71 9.84 27.21
N GLY A 300 -23.80 10.81 27.12
CA GLY A 300 -22.41 10.66 27.57
C GLY A 300 -22.17 11.04 29.04
N SER A 301 -22.95 11.98 29.60
CA SER A 301 -22.67 12.59 30.91
C SER A 301 -22.81 11.62 32.09
N ALA A 302 -23.75 10.66 32.01
CA ALA A 302 -23.89 9.61 33.03
C ALA A 302 -22.69 8.64 33.01
N GLN A 303 -22.18 8.29 31.82
CA GLN A 303 -20.98 7.45 31.69
C GLN A 303 -19.73 8.18 32.18
N TRP A 304 -19.60 9.46 31.86
CA TRP A 304 -18.50 10.31 32.35
C TRP A 304 -18.53 10.46 33.87
N ALA A 305 -19.72 10.65 34.47
CA ALA A 305 -19.86 10.70 35.93
C ALA A 305 -19.38 9.40 36.61
N ASN A 306 -19.66 8.24 36.02
CA ASN A 306 -19.19 6.95 36.55
C ASN A 306 -17.66 6.81 36.51
N GLN A 307 -17.01 7.30 35.45
CA GLN A 307 -15.55 7.30 35.35
C GLN A 307 -14.91 8.23 36.39
N ILE A 308 -15.50 9.41 36.59
CA ILE A 308 -15.01 10.42 37.54
C ILE A 308 -15.22 9.98 39.00
N GLU A 309 -16.32 9.29 39.30
CA GLU A 309 -16.72 8.92 40.66
C GLU A 309 -15.64 8.18 41.45
N LYS A 310 -14.86 7.32 40.77
CA LYS A 310 -13.76 6.57 41.38
C LYS A 310 -12.68 7.46 41.99
N TYR A 311 -12.51 8.67 41.45
CA TYR A 311 -11.48 9.63 41.87
C TYR A 311 -12.08 10.82 42.63
N LEU A 312 -13.28 11.26 42.23
CA LEU A 312 -13.95 12.48 42.69
C LEU A 312 -15.47 12.26 42.82
N PRO A 313 -15.94 11.56 43.86
CA PRO A 313 -17.36 11.24 44.03
C PRO A 313 -18.25 12.48 44.13
N GLY A 314 -17.77 13.56 44.77
CA GLY A 314 -18.49 14.82 44.87
C GLY A 314 -18.74 15.50 43.51
N ARG A 315 -17.74 15.49 42.61
CA ARG A 315 -17.88 16.02 41.25
C ARG A 315 -18.81 15.18 40.40
N ALA A 316 -18.73 13.85 40.51
CA ALA A 316 -19.67 12.95 39.84
C ALA A 316 -21.13 13.23 40.24
N ALA A 317 -21.38 13.48 41.54
CA ALA A 317 -22.70 13.88 42.01
C ALA A 317 -23.18 15.21 41.42
N GLN A 318 -22.30 16.20 41.27
CA GLN A 318 -22.61 17.49 40.63
C GLN A 318 -22.97 17.31 39.14
N ILE A 319 -22.18 16.50 38.41
CA ILE A 319 -22.46 16.19 37.00
C ILE A 319 -23.82 15.51 36.88
N ARG A 320 -24.07 14.47 37.67
CA ARG A 320 -25.37 13.78 37.69
C ARG A 320 -26.51 14.74 38.02
N ALA A 321 -26.31 15.71 38.91
CA ALA A 321 -27.31 16.71 39.25
C ALA A 321 -27.60 17.68 38.10
N LYS A 322 -26.56 18.15 37.39
CA LYS A 322 -26.69 19.07 36.25
C LYS A 322 -27.41 18.43 35.07
N PHE A 323 -27.12 17.17 34.77
CA PHE A 323 -27.66 16.46 33.61
C PHE A 323 -28.82 15.50 33.95
N LYS A 324 -29.52 15.69 35.09
CA LYS A 324 -30.75 14.94 35.37
C LYS A 324 -31.74 15.21 34.25
N THR A 325 -32.14 14.18 33.50
CA THR A 325 -33.29 14.25 32.62
C THR A 325 -34.51 14.73 33.43
N PRO A 326 -35.31 15.69 32.91
CA PRO A 326 -36.62 15.94 33.47
C PRO A 326 -37.39 14.61 33.47
N LYS A 327 -37.93 14.21 34.62
CA LYS A 327 -39.00 13.22 34.63
C LYS A 327 -40.14 13.83 33.80
N THR A 328 -40.33 13.38 32.56
CA THR A 328 -41.59 13.58 31.87
C THR A 328 -42.67 12.92 32.71
N THR A 329 -43.43 13.75 33.42
CA THR A 329 -44.77 13.42 33.87
C THR A 329 -45.61 13.07 32.66
N GLY A 330 -45.98 11.79 32.53
CA GLY A 330 -47.10 11.34 31.72
C GLY A 330 -46.84 11.10 30.23
N ALA A 331 -46.36 9.90 29.89
CA ALA A 331 -46.94 9.03 28.86
C ALA A 331 -46.06 7.78 28.72
N SER A 332 -46.63 6.64 29.10
CA SER A 332 -46.06 5.32 28.84
C SER A 332 -45.94 5.10 27.33
N THR A 333 -44.72 4.94 26.83
CA THR A 333 -44.46 4.07 25.68
C THR A 333 -43.27 3.18 26.03
N ASN A 334 -43.60 1.92 26.31
CA ASN A 334 -42.65 0.83 26.47
C ASN A 334 -41.83 0.67 25.18
N THR A 335 -40.52 0.86 25.27
CA THR A 335 -39.58 0.16 24.39
C THR A 335 -38.44 -0.37 25.24
N ALA A 336 -38.70 -1.56 25.80
CA ALA A 336 -37.69 -2.39 26.44
C ALA A 336 -36.76 -2.92 25.34
N VAL A 337 -35.55 -2.35 25.23
CA VAL A 337 -34.45 -3.01 24.51
C VAL A 337 -33.80 -3.96 25.50
N GLY A 338 -34.30 -5.19 25.52
CA GLY A 338 -33.75 -6.30 26.27
C GLY A 338 -32.43 -6.76 25.66
N THR A 339 -31.36 -6.62 26.44
CA THR A 339 -30.17 -7.44 26.33
C THR A 339 -30.53 -8.87 26.71
N GLY A 340 -30.42 -9.81 25.76
CA GLY A 340 -30.74 -11.22 26.00
C GLY A 340 -30.23 -12.11 24.88
N THR A 341 -29.13 -12.79 25.18
CA THR A 341 -28.61 -13.99 24.51
C THR A 341 -29.70 -14.99 24.08
N ALA A 342 -29.72 -15.37 22.79
CA ALA A 342 -30.28 -16.64 22.33
C ALA A 342 -29.65 -17.05 20.99
N PHE A 343 -28.82 -18.08 21.02
CA PHE A 343 -28.20 -18.74 19.86
C PHE A 343 -28.76 -20.17 19.81
N ASN A 344 -29.45 -20.51 18.70
CA ASN A 344 -30.07 -21.79 18.24
C ASN A 344 -31.55 -21.54 17.91
N THR A 345 -32.14 -21.93 16.77
CA THR A 345 -32.01 -23.11 15.91
C THR A 345 -32.82 -22.87 14.60
N MET A 346 -32.43 -23.54 13.49
CA MET A 346 -33.23 -23.99 12.30
C MET A 346 -34.30 -23.04 11.69
N ALA A 347 -34.43 -22.81 10.37
CA ALA A 347 -34.52 -23.76 9.27
C ALA A 347 -34.55 -23.05 7.88
N ALA A 348 -34.15 -23.81 6.86
CA ALA A 348 -34.71 -23.90 5.49
C ALA A 348 -34.82 -22.67 4.55
N ASN A 349 -33.92 -22.66 3.56
CA ASN A 349 -34.18 -22.68 2.11
C ASN A 349 -35.43 -21.98 1.54
N ALA A 350 -35.20 -20.94 0.73
CA ALA A 350 -35.83 -20.80 -0.59
C ALA A 350 -35.02 -19.80 -1.46
N VAL A 351 -34.20 -20.31 -2.38
CA VAL A 351 -33.71 -19.56 -3.54
C VAL A 351 -34.74 -19.76 -4.65
N PRO A 352 -35.26 -18.70 -5.30
CA PRO A 352 -36.19 -18.86 -6.40
C PRO A 352 -35.43 -19.39 -7.64
N ALA A 353 -35.84 -20.55 -8.11
CA ALA A 353 -35.32 -21.17 -9.33
C ALA A 353 -35.75 -20.39 -10.59
N PRO A 354 -34.86 -20.16 -11.57
CA PRO A 354 -35.27 -19.75 -12.90
C PRO A 354 -35.82 -20.97 -13.66
N ARG A 355 -37.02 -20.82 -14.22
CA ARG A 355 -37.60 -21.76 -15.19
C ARG A 355 -36.68 -21.88 -16.41
N SER A 356 -36.18 -23.08 -16.71
CA SER A 356 -35.58 -23.36 -18.02
C SER A 356 -35.82 -24.80 -18.46
N ASN A 357 -35.93 -24.95 -19.77
CA ASN A 357 -36.10 -26.18 -20.54
C ASN A 357 -35.12 -27.30 -20.12
N SER A 358 -35.58 -28.55 -20.11
CA SER A 358 -34.77 -29.73 -19.79
C SER A 358 -33.48 -29.91 -20.61
N ASN A 359 -33.39 -29.32 -21.80
CA ASN A 359 -32.20 -29.39 -22.64
C ASN A 359 -31.03 -28.51 -22.14
N THR A 360 -31.28 -27.42 -21.41
CA THR A 360 -30.20 -26.53 -20.92
C THR A 360 -29.52 -27.09 -19.66
N MET A 361 -30.24 -27.88 -18.85
CA MET A 361 -29.69 -28.48 -17.63
C MET A 361 -28.73 -29.64 -17.91
N GLN A 362 -29.02 -30.49 -18.90
CA GLN A 362 -28.11 -31.57 -19.32
C GLN A 362 -26.88 -31.06 -20.08
N GLN A 363 -26.96 -29.91 -20.74
CA GLN A 363 -25.80 -29.23 -21.30
C GLN A 363 -24.93 -28.63 -20.19
N TRP A 364 -25.55 -27.94 -19.23
CA TRP A 364 -24.86 -27.37 -18.09
C TRP A 364 -24.15 -28.42 -17.22
N GLU A 365 -24.78 -29.57 -16.95
CA GLU A 365 -24.14 -30.67 -16.21
C GLU A 365 -22.95 -31.31 -16.95
N ARG A 366 -23.03 -31.42 -18.28
CA ARG A 366 -21.90 -31.90 -19.11
C ARG A 366 -20.76 -30.89 -19.14
N ASP A 367 -21.09 -29.61 -19.34
CA ASP A 367 -20.11 -28.52 -19.34
C ASP A 367 -19.41 -28.38 -17.97
N MET A 368 -20.15 -28.58 -16.87
CA MET A 368 -19.61 -28.57 -15.51
C MET A 368 -18.70 -29.77 -15.24
N LYS A 369 -19.08 -30.98 -15.66
CA LYS A 369 -18.21 -32.16 -15.54
C LYS A 369 -16.94 -32.05 -16.39
N GLU A 370 -17.06 -31.57 -17.63
CA GLU A 370 -15.91 -31.35 -18.50
C GLU A 370 -14.96 -30.30 -17.91
N ARG A 371 -15.50 -29.23 -17.29
CA ARG A 371 -14.68 -28.24 -16.55
C ARG A 371 -14.00 -28.85 -15.33
N GLU A 372 -14.69 -29.64 -14.53
CA GLU A 372 -14.13 -30.26 -13.33
C GLU A 372 -13.03 -31.29 -13.67
N GLU A 373 -13.23 -32.08 -14.72
CA GLU A 373 -12.22 -33.04 -15.22
C GLU A 373 -10.98 -32.32 -15.77
N LYS A 374 -11.17 -31.20 -16.49
CA LYS A 374 -10.08 -30.33 -16.96
C LYS A 374 -9.31 -29.70 -15.80
N GLU A 375 -10.01 -29.13 -14.82
CA GLU A 375 -9.37 -28.55 -13.64
C GLU A 375 -8.58 -29.60 -12.86
N LYS A 376 -9.08 -30.84 -12.76
CA LYS A 376 -8.34 -31.96 -12.15
C LYS A 376 -7.11 -32.34 -12.97
N ALA A 377 -7.22 -32.39 -14.30
CA ALA A 377 -6.10 -32.69 -15.18
C ALA A 377 -5.01 -31.60 -15.11
N GLU A 378 -5.41 -30.32 -15.09
CA GLU A 378 -4.50 -29.18 -14.95
C GLU A 378 -3.82 -29.16 -13.56
N ARG A 379 -4.55 -29.42 -12.48
CA ARG A 379 -3.97 -29.55 -11.14
C ARG A 379 -2.97 -30.70 -11.06
N LYS A 380 -3.35 -31.87 -11.61
CA LYS A 380 -2.47 -33.03 -11.67
C LYS A 380 -1.21 -32.74 -12.47
N MET A 381 -1.33 -32.07 -13.62
CA MET A 381 -0.18 -31.62 -14.42
C MET A 381 0.76 -30.74 -13.58
N MET A 382 0.22 -29.75 -12.86
CA MET A 382 1.03 -28.86 -12.03
C MET A 382 1.71 -29.59 -10.87
N ASP A 383 1.03 -30.55 -10.24
CA ASP A 383 1.61 -31.37 -9.17
C ASP A 383 2.69 -32.32 -9.71
N ASP A 384 2.48 -32.94 -10.87
CA ASP A 384 3.44 -33.79 -11.55
C ASP A 384 4.69 -32.98 -11.96
N LEU A 385 4.53 -31.76 -12.49
CA LEU A 385 5.64 -30.85 -12.81
C LEU A 385 6.44 -30.42 -11.58
N ARG A 386 5.76 -30.17 -10.46
CA ARG A 386 6.45 -29.89 -9.18
C ARG A 386 7.23 -31.09 -8.67
N SER A 387 6.70 -32.30 -8.88
CA SER A 387 7.36 -33.55 -8.48
C SER A 387 8.65 -33.78 -9.27
N ILE A 388 8.71 -33.33 -10.53
CA ILE A 388 9.90 -33.36 -11.37
C ILE A 388 11.01 -32.43 -10.83
N GLY A 389 10.64 -31.24 -10.33
CA GLY A 389 11.62 -30.29 -9.78
C GLY A 389 12.19 -30.63 -8.41
N GLY A 390 11.52 -31.50 -7.65
CA GLY A 390 11.91 -31.88 -6.30
C GLY A 390 12.56 -33.27 -6.15
N LYS A 391 12.55 -34.11 -7.20
CA LYS A 391 13.05 -35.50 -7.13
C LYS A 391 13.89 -35.86 -8.36
N ASN A 392 14.99 -36.58 -8.14
CA ASN A 392 15.74 -37.27 -9.20
C ASN A 392 14.91 -38.43 -9.75
N LEU A 393 13.95 -38.13 -10.64
CA LEU A 393 13.21 -39.13 -11.39
C LEU A 393 14.10 -39.77 -12.47
N PRO A 394 13.99 -41.08 -12.73
CA PRO A 394 14.65 -41.74 -13.87
C PRO A 394 14.24 -41.10 -15.20
N LYS A 395 15.14 -41.11 -16.20
CA LYS A 395 14.93 -40.44 -17.50
C LYS A 395 13.61 -40.86 -18.16
N ASP A 396 13.32 -42.15 -18.21
CA ASP A 396 12.10 -42.69 -18.84
C ASP A 396 10.80 -42.24 -18.16
N GLU A 397 10.82 -42.00 -16.85
CA GLU A 397 9.65 -41.47 -16.12
C GLU A 397 9.49 -39.98 -16.38
N ARG A 398 10.59 -39.23 -16.43
CA ARG A 398 10.57 -37.80 -16.79
C ARG A 398 10.00 -37.58 -18.19
N ASP A 399 10.46 -38.35 -19.17
CA ASP A 399 10.02 -38.23 -20.55
C ASP A 399 8.52 -38.51 -20.69
N LYS A 400 7.99 -39.49 -19.95
CA LYS A 400 6.54 -39.78 -19.89
C LYS A 400 5.74 -38.62 -19.28
N VAL A 401 6.24 -38.02 -18.19
CA VAL A 401 5.55 -36.88 -17.55
C VAL A 401 5.57 -35.66 -18.47
N ILE A 402 6.69 -35.37 -19.13
CA ILE A 402 6.82 -34.27 -20.09
C ILE A 402 5.88 -34.49 -21.29
N ALA A 403 5.83 -35.70 -21.85
CA ALA A 403 4.92 -36.03 -22.95
C ALA A 403 3.45 -35.89 -22.56
N ASN A 404 3.08 -36.34 -21.35
CA ASN A 404 1.74 -36.16 -20.83
C ASN A 404 1.40 -34.68 -20.60
N ALA A 405 2.33 -33.89 -20.06
CA ALA A 405 2.16 -32.45 -19.89
C ALA A 405 1.95 -31.74 -21.23
N ARG A 406 2.78 -32.02 -22.26
CA ARG A 406 2.59 -31.46 -23.62
C ARG A 406 1.22 -31.82 -24.19
N LYS A 407 0.73 -33.06 -23.97
CA LYS A 407 -0.60 -33.48 -24.41
C LYS A 407 -1.70 -32.65 -23.74
N ILE A 408 -1.67 -32.53 -22.40
CA ILE A 408 -2.65 -31.73 -21.65
C ILE A 408 -2.65 -30.27 -22.15
N ILE A 409 -1.46 -29.68 -22.33
CA ILE A 409 -1.30 -28.31 -22.82
C ILE A 409 -1.89 -28.15 -24.23
N SER A 410 -1.71 -29.14 -25.10
CA SER A 410 -2.27 -29.10 -26.46
C SER A 410 -3.80 -29.04 -26.46
N GLU A 411 -4.45 -29.61 -25.44
CA GLU A 411 -5.90 -29.65 -25.26
C GLU A 411 -6.45 -28.42 -24.50
N THR A 412 -5.60 -27.63 -23.83
CA THR A 412 -5.97 -26.39 -23.14
C THR A 412 -6.55 -25.36 -24.11
N LYS A 413 -7.63 -24.65 -23.74
CA LYS A 413 -8.18 -23.56 -24.56
C LYS A 413 -7.47 -22.23 -24.26
N GLY A 414 -7.16 -21.48 -25.31
CA GLY A 414 -6.49 -20.17 -25.23
C GLY A 414 -5.00 -20.24 -25.56
N LYS A 415 -4.51 -19.35 -26.42
CA LYS A 415 -3.09 -19.31 -26.82
C LYS A 415 -2.20 -18.83 -25.67
N ASP A 416 -2.66 -17.84 -24.93
CA ASP A 416 -2.07 -17.31 -23.71
C ASP A 416 -1.77 -18.42 -22.70
N LYS A 417 -2.77 -19.25 -22.36
CA LYS A 417 -2.61 -20.35 -21.40
C LYS A 417 -1.62 -21.40 -21.89
N LYS A 418 -1.65 -21.71 -23.19
CA LYS A 418 -0.71 -22.65 -23.80
C LYS A 418 0.72 -22.14 -23.74
N ILE A 419 0.95 -20.87 -24.11
CA ILE A 419 2.28 -20.26 -24.07
C ILE A 419 2.81 -20.28 -22.64
N VAL A 420 2.01 -19.84 -21.65
CA VAL A 420 2.43 -19.87 -20.23
C VAL A 420 2.75 -21.30 -19.77
N ALA A 421 1.92 -22.29 -20.10
CA ALA A 421 2.15 -23.66 -19.67
C ALA A 421 3.37 -24.30 -20.35
N LEU A 422 3.61 -24.02 -21.63
CA LEU A 422 4.82 -24.44 -22.35
C LEU A 422 6.06 -23.77 -21.76
N SER A 423 6.00 -22.46 -21.45
CA SER A 423 7.07 -21.72 -20.78
C SER A 423 7.43 -22.32 -19.42
N LEU A 424 6.43 -22.65 -18.60
CA LEU A 424 6.64 -23.30 -17.29
C LEU A 424 7.25 -24.69 -17.43
N LEU A 425 6.76 -25.48 -18.39
CA LEU A 425 7.29 -26.80 -18.68
C LEU A 425 8.76 -26.71 -19.15
N ALA A 426 9.07 -25.82 -20.10
CA ALA A 426 10.41 -25.61 -20.59
C ALA A 426 11.37 -25.13 -19.50
N ALA A 427 10.97 -24.19 -18.66
CA ALA A 427 11.76 -23.73 -17.51
C ALA A 427 12.07 -24.89 -16.54
N GLN A 428 11.10 -25.76 -16.30
CA GLN A 428 11.29 -26.93 -15.44
C GLN A 428 12.26 -27.95 -16.07
N VAL A 429 12.18 -28.14 -17.39
CA VAL A 429 13.07 -29.02 -18.16
C VAL A 429 14.50 -28.46 -18.21
N ALA A 430 14.66 -27.16 -18.44
CA ALA A 430 15.95 -26.47 -18.41
C ALA A 430 16.61 -26.55 -17.03
N LYS A 431 15.84 -26.41 -15.94
CA LYS A 431 16.34 -26.56 -14.56
C LYS A 431 16.87 -27.96 -14.25
N MET A 432 16.42 -28.98 -14.99
CA MET A 432 16.96 -30.33 -14.89
C MET A 432 18.23 -30.56 -15.72
N GLY A 433 18.66 -29.56 -16.49
CA GLY A 433 19.85 -29.62 -17.33
C GLY A 433 19.62 -30.08 -18.77
N ASP A 434 18.37 -30.34 -19.19
CA ASP A 434 18.04 -30.72 -20.58
C ASP A 434 17.63 -29.48 -21.38
N LYS A 435 18.64 -28.72 -21.83
CA LYS A 435 18.40 -27.43 -22.50
C LYS A 435 17.84 -27.63 -23.91
N GLU A 436 18.24 -28.70 -24.58
CA GLU A 436 17.77 -29.03 -25.93
C GLU A 436 16.28 -29.35 -25.95
N LEU A 437 15.78 -30.14 -24.99
CA LEU A 437 14.37 -30.44 -24.89
C LEU A 437 13.56 -29.21 -24.45
N ALA A 438 14.11 -28.38 -23.54
CA ALA A 438 13.49 -27.12 -23.17
C ALA A 438 13.33 -26.19 -24.38
N ASP A 439 14.35 -26.10 -25.26
CA ASP A 439 14.27 -25.35 -26.51
C ASP A 439 13.20 -25.90 -27.45
N GLU A 440 13.10 -27.22 -27.59
CA GLU A 440 12.05 -27.85 -28.40
C GLU A 440 10.65 -27.48 -27.91
N ILE A 441 10.43 -27.49 -26.60
CA ILE A 441 9.16 -27.12 -25.98
C ILE A 441 8.86 -25.63 -26.22
N MET A 442 9.87 -24.75 -26.11
CA MET A 442 9.69 -23.32 -26.37
C MET A 442 9.39 -23.00 -27.84
N ARG A 443 9.92 -23.79 -28.79
CA ARG A 443 9.58 -23.64 -30.22
C ARG A 443 8.10 -23.93 -30.49
N ASP A 444 7.47 -24.80 -29.70
CA ASP A 444 6.02 -24.99 -29.81
C ASP A 444 5.25 -23.74 -29.37
N ALA A 445 5.74 -23.03 -28.34
CA ALA A 445 5.15 -21.77 -27.88
C ALA A 445 5.38 -20.65 -28.93
N GLU A 446 6.59 -20.59 -29.50
CA GLU A 446 6.96 -19.60 -30.52
C GLU A 446 6.05 -19.67 -31.75
N ARG A 447 5.70 -20.89 -32.21
CA ARG A 447 4.75 -21.08 -33.33
C ARG A 447 3.34 -20.53 -33.06
N MET A 448 2.99 -20.23 -31.81
CA MET A 448 1.69 -19.67 -31.44
C MET A 448 1.66 -18.14 -31.40
N VAL A 449 2.83 -17.51 -31.40
CA VAL A 449 3.01 -16.05 -31.32
C VAL A 449 3.14 -15.47 -32.72
N ASP A 450 2.51 -14.31 -32.95
CA ASP A 450 2.73 -13.56 -34.20
C ASP A 450 4.14 -12.97 -34.19
N PRO A 451 5.02 -13.31 -35.17
CA PRO A 451 6.35 -12.74 -35.26
C PRO A 451 6.35 -11.24 -35.51
N ASN A 452 5.19 -10.63 -35.83
CA ASN A 452 4.97 -9.20 -36.02
C ASN A 452 3.73 -8.76 -35.23
N PRO A 453 3.84 -8.53 -33.90
CA PRO A 453 2.69 -8.22 -33.07
C PRO A 453 2.02 -6.92 -33.53
N LYS A 454 0.69 -6.95 -33.71
CA LYS A 454 -0.08 -5.81 -34.26
C LYS A 454 -1.00 -5.14 -33.26
N ASN A 455 -1.33 -5.83 -32.18
CA ASN A 455 -2.23 -5.35 -31.14
C ASN A 455 -1.69 -5.71 -29.74
N TYR A 456 -2.34 -5.17 -28.72
CA TYR A 456 -1.93 -5.37 -27.31
C TYR A 456 -1.79 -6.85 -26.93
N GLN A 457 -2.73 -7.70 -27.38
CA GLN A 457 -2.69 -9.12 -27.09
C GLN A 457 -1.47 -9.80 -27.72
N ASP A 458 -1.12 -9.47 -28.97
CA ASP A 458 0.08 -10.04 -29.62
C ASP A 458 1.37 -9.61 -28.92
N TYR A 459 1.43 -8.36 -28.43
CA TYR A 459 2.54 -7.87 -27.62
C TYR A 459 2.67 -8.64 -26.30
N LEU A 460 1.55 -8.85 -25.59
CA LEU A 460 1.55 -9.65 -24.37
C LEU A 460 2.00 -11.10 -24.63
N LEU A 461 1.56 -11.73 -25.73
CA LEU A 461 2.00 -13.07 -26.09
C LEU A 461 3.51 -13.13 -26.42
N SER A 462 4.02 -12.12 -27.13
CA SER A 462 5.46 -11.98 -27.43
C SER A 462 6.27 -11.82 -26.14
N TRP A 463 5.76 -11.04 -25.19
CA TRP A 463 6.37 -10.87 -23.87
C TRP A 463 6.35 -12.17 -23.05
N MET A 464 5.24 -12.91 -23.05
CA MET A 464 5.12 -14.20 -22.37
C MET A 464 6.08 -15.25 -22.96
N LEU A 465 6.27 -15.24 -24.28
CA LEU A 465 7.25 -16.10 -24.95
C LEU A 465 8.67 -15.76 -24.51
N ALA A 466 9.03 -14.47 -24.52
CA ALA A 466 10.31 -14.01 -24.02
C ALA A 466 10.54 -14.34 -22.55
N SER A 467 9.49 -14.27 -21.72
CA SER A 467 9.53 -14.70 -20.32
C SER A 467 9.86 -16.19 -20.17
N GLY A 468 9.27 -17.05 -21.02
CA GLY A 468 9.61 -18.47 -21.05
C GLY A 468 11.07 -18.71 -21.45
N TYR A 469 11.53 -18.04 -22.51
CA TYR A 469 12.92 -18.11 -22.92
C TYR A 469 13.86 -17.56 -21.84
N ALA A 470 13.48 -16.55 -21.06
CA ALA A 470 14.35 -15.99 -20.02
C ALA A 470 14.73 -17.02 -18.93
N GLU A 471 13.89 -18.03 -18.68
CA GLU A 471 14.20 -19.13 -17.77
C GLU A 471 14.86 -20.33 -18.48
N ALA A 472 14.45 -20.61 -19.73
CA ALA A 472 14.89 -21.80 -20.46
C ALA A 472 16.17 -21.59 -21.27
N ASP A 473 16.26 -20.49 -22.02
CA ASP A 473 17.36 -20.09 -22.89
C ASP A 473 17.46 -18.55 -22.98
N PRO A 474 18.17 -17.91 -22.02
CA PRO A 474 18.29 -16.46 -21.97
C PRO A 474 18.88 -15.83 -23.24
N ASP A 475 19.75 -16.54 -23.96
CA ASP A 475 20.39 -16.01 -25.18
C ASP A 475 19.38 -15.80 -26.31
N LYS A 476 18.24 -16.52 -26.31
CA LYS A 476 17.10 -16.26 -27.20
C LYS A 476 16.13 -15.23 -26.66
N ALA A 477 16.03 -15.10 -25.34
CA ALA A 477 15.16 -14.12 -24.71
C ALA A 477 15.61 -12.67 -25.02
N PHE A 478 16.92 -12.40 -24.97
CA PHE A 478 17.45 -11.05 -25.19
C PHE A 478 17.08 -10.47 -26.57
N PRO A 479 17.38 -11.12 -27.72
CA PRO A 479 17.02 -10.57 -29.04
C PRO A 479 15.50 -10.48 -29.24
N LEU A 480 14.73 -11.42 -28.68
CA LEU A 480 13.27 -11.39 -28.76
C LEU A 480 12.70 -10.16 -28.03
N LEU A 481 13.18 -9.87 -26.82
CA LEU A 481 12.79 -8.68 -26.07
C LEU A 481 13.23 -7.39 -26.77
N GLU A 482 14.47 -7.35 -27.26
CA GLU A 482 14.98 -6.18 -27.98
C GLU A 482 14.08 -5.86 -29.19
N SER A 483 13.76 -6.86 -30.02
CA SER A 483 12.87 -6.69 -31.17
C SER A 483 11.44 -6.27 -30.77
N THR A 484 10.94 -6.77 -29.64
CA THR A 484 9.63 -6.42 -29.11
C THR A 484 9.61 -4.98 -28.60
N ILE A 485 10.67 -4.55 -27.90
CA ILE A 485 10.83 -3.17 -27.40
C ILE A 485 10.93 -2.18 -28.56
N LEU A 486 11.73 -2.49 -29.59
CA LEU A 486 11.87 -1.63 -30.76
C LEU A 486 10.52 -1.33 -31.43
N ARG A 487 9.64 -2.33 -31.53
CA ARG A 487 8.29 -2.13 -32.07
C ARG A 487 7.35 -1.43 -31.09
N ALA A 488 7.51 -1.70 -29.80
CA ALA A 488 6.77 -1.01 -28.77
C ALA A 488 7.07 0.50 -28.78
N ASN A 489 8.30 0.93 -29.09
CA ASN A 489 8.65 2.35 -29.21
C ASN A 489 7.73 3.08 -30.20
N ASP A 490 7.49 2.53 -31.40
CA ASP A 490 6.59 3.12 -32.40
C ASP A 490 5.17 3.28 -31.84
N THR A 491 4.69 2.23 -31.14
CA THR A 491 3.34 2.20 -30.56
C THR A 491 3.19 3.20 -29.41
N ILE A 492 4.19 3.27 -28.53
CA ILE A 492 4.23 4.22 -27.41
C ILE A 492 4.28 5.65 -27.95
N ASN A 493 5.13 5.93 -28.94
CA ASN A 493 5.23 7.25 -29.56
C ASN A 493 3.91 7.67 -30.23
N ALA A 494 3.22 6.74 -30.90
CA ALA A 494 1.90 7.00 -31.46
C ALA A 494 0.85 7.24 -30.36
N PHE A 495 0.87 6.43 -29.30
CA PHE A 495 -0.02 6.59 -28.14
C PHE A 495 0.17 7.96 -27.49
N VAL A 496 1.41 8.40 -27.23
CA VAL A 496 1.68 9.71 -26.61
C VAL A 496 1.08 10.85 -27.43
N LYS A 497 1.24 10.84 -28.75
CA LYS A 497 0.63 11.87 -29.62
C LYS A 497 -0.89 11.92 -29.52
N VAL A 498 -1.54 10.76 -29.38
CA VAL A 498 -2.99 10.69 -29.18
C VAL A 498 -3.35 11.13 -27.77
N ALA A 499 -2.58 10.70 -26.76
CA ALA A 499 -2.75 11.05 -25.36
C ALA A 499 -2.65 12.57 -25.16
N GLU A 500 -1.65 13.25 -25.74
CA GLU A 500 -1.52 14.72 -25.73
C GLU A 500 -2.76 15.44 -26.26
N PHE A 501 -3.48 14.83 -27.23
CA PHE A 501 -4.69 15.42 -27.78
C PHE A 501 -5.94 15.19 -26.90
N ILE A 502 -6.04 14.04 -26.23
CA ILE A 502 -7.21 13.68 -25.42
C ILE A 502 -7.06 14.03 -23.94
N ASP A 503 -5.83 14.23 -23.47
CA ASP A 503 -5.49 14.50 -22.06
C ASP A 503 -5.64 15.99 -21.73
N VAL A 504 -6.87 16.47 -21.79
CA VAL A 504 -7.21 17.85 -21.43
C VAL A 504 -6.86 18.18 -19.97
N GLN A 505 -6.65 17.15 -19.14
CA GLN A 505 -6.37 17.27 -17.72
C GLN A 505 -4.88 17.18 -17.36
N GLU A 506 -4.00 16.86 -18.31
CA GLU A 506 -2.58 16.56 -18.08
C GLU A 506 -2.35 15.53 -16.95
N GLU A 507 -3.20 14.49 -16.90
CA GLU A 507 -3.06 13.38 -15.93
C GLU A 507 -2.25 12.21 -16.51
N MET A 508 -2.12 12.15 -17.83
CA MET A 508 -1.39 11.12 -18.57
C MET A 508 -0.09 11.66 -19.16
N ILE A 509 -0.10 12.89 -19.69
CA ILE A 509 1.03 13.57 -20.31
C ILE A 509 1.22 14.95 -19.67
N ASP A 510 2.45 15.25 -19.27
CA ASP A 510 2.83 16.57 -18.77
C ASP A 510 4.25 16.90 -19.26
N ASP A 511 4.44 18.13 -19.75
CA ASP A 511 5.63 18.62 -20.48
C ASP A 511 6.16 17.65 -21.57
N GLY A 512 5.22 17.00 -22.28
CA GLY A 512 5.50 16.03 -23.33
C GLY A 512 6.09 14.71 -22.83
N GLU A 513 5.97 14.41 -21.53
CA GLU A 513 6.36 13.15 -20.90
C GLU A 513 5.14 12.38 -20.39
N VAL A 514 5.18 11.06 -20.51
CA VAL A 514 4.19 10.20 -19.86
C VAL A 514 4.36 10.29 -18.34
N GLN A 515 3.27 10.55 -17.63
CA GLN A 515 3.25 10.57 -16.18
C GLN A 515 3.30 9.15 -15.62
N VAL A 516 4.38 8.81 -14.92
CA VAL A 516 4.63 7.47 -14.39
C VAL A 516 4.72 7.50 -12.87
N GLY A 517 4.44 6.37 -12.22
CA GLY A 517 4.65 6.21 -10.79
C GLY A 517 3.52 6.83 -9.97
N MET A 518 3.87 7.63 -8.97
CA MET A 518 2.92 8.11 -7.95
C MET A 518 1.94 9.14 -8.51
N PHE A 519 2.35 9.86 -9.55
CA PHE A 519 1.51 10.84 -10.27
C PHE A 519 0.86 10.27 -11.54
N GLY A 520 1.25 9.06 -11.97
CA GLY A 520 0.65 8.43 -13.14
C GLY A 520 -0.81 8.06 -12.88
N GLY A 521 -1.70 8.46 -13.80
CA GLY A 521 -3.12 8.14 -13.77
C GLY A 521 -3.43 6.64 -13.67
N SER A 522 -4.68 6.30 -13.35
CA SER A 522 -5.14 4.92 -13.10
C SER A 522 -4.79 3.95 -14.23
N MET A 523 -4.86 4.41 -15.48
CA MET A 523 -4.52 3.63 -16.68
C MET A 523 -3.04 3.21 -16.71
N ILE A 524 -2.12 4.12 -16.40
CA ILE A 524 -0.68 3.84 -16.39
C ILE A 524 -0.32 2.98 -15.18
N ARG A 525 -1.02 3.16 -14.06
CA ARG A 525 -0.90 2.31 -12.87
C ARG A 525 -1.37 0.87 -13.12
N GLU A 526 -2.43 0.68 -13.90
CA GLU A 526 -2.93 -0.64 -14.28
C GLU A 526 -1.96 -1.34 -15.24
N LEU A 527 -1.46 -0.63 -16.26
CA LEU A 527 -0.45 -1.16 -17.19
C LEU A 527 0.86 -1.54 -16.45
N THR A 528 1.33 -0.70 -15.53
CA THR A 528 2.50 -1.03 -14.69
C THR A 528 2.22 -2.17 -13.70
N GLY A 529 0.98 -2.30 -13.23
CA GLY A 529 0.51 -3.43 -12.44
C GLY A 529 0.55 -4.76 -13.21
N GLU A 530 0.11 -4.77 -14.47
CA GLU A 530 0.23 -5.92 -15.37
C GLU A 530 1.69 -6.24 -15.71
N LEU A 531 2.54 -5.21 -15.88
CA LEU A 531 4.00 -5.37 -15.99
C LEU A 531 4.66 -5.87 -14.71
N GLY A 532 3.97 -5.91 -13.57
CA GLY A 532 4.43 -6.62 -12.36
C GLY A 532 4.73 -8.11 -12.60
N MET A 533 4.09 -8.71 -13.63
CA MET A 533 4.40 -10.04 -14.14
C MET A 533 5.82 -10.16 -14.72
N ALA A 534 6.41 -9.06 -15.19
CA ALA A 534 7.77 -9.03 -15.70
C ALA A 534 8.84 -9.16 -14.61
N SER A 535 8.50 -8.97 -13.33
CA SER A 535 9.48 -9.02 -12.24
C SER A 535 10.16 -10.39 -12.11
N GLY A 536 9.47 -11.47 -12.49
CA GLY A 536 10.06 -12.81 -12.62
C GLY A 536 11.06 -12.85 -13.77
N THR A 537 10.61 -12.53 -14.99
CA THR A 537 11.43 -12.47 -16.20
C THR A 537 12.71 -11.64 -16.03
N ILE A 538 12.58 -10.43 -15.49
CA ILE A 538 13.71 -9.51 -15.30
C ILE A 538 14.71 -10.11 -14.31
N ARG A 539 14.26 -10.73 -13.22
CA ARG A 539 15.16 -11.43 -12.29
C ARG A 539 15.93 -12.57 -12.98
N SER A 540 15.29 -13.30 -13.89
CA SER A 540 15.92 -14.39 -14.64
C SER A 540 16.96 -13.87 -15.61
N LEU A 541 16.65 -12.78 -16.34
CA LEU A 541 17.58 -12.12 -17.25
C LEU A 541 18.76 -11.49 -16.52
N VAL A 542 18.52 -10.80 -15.40
CA VAL A 542 19.56 -10.24 -14.53
C VAL A 542 20.53 -11.33 -14.06
N LYS A 543 19.99 -12.49 -13.63
CA LYS A 543 20.80 -13.63 -13.21
C LYS A 543 21.61 -14.23 -14.36
N ALA A 544 21.07 -14.23 -15.57
CA ALA A 544 21.73 -14.75 -16.76
C ALA A 544 22.84 -13.80 -17.24
N ASP A 545 22.52 -12.52 -17.43
CA ASP A 545 23.45 -11.49 -17.88
C ASP A 545 22.91 -10.08 -17.51
N PHE A 546 23.45 -9.54 -16.42
CA PHE A 546 23.08 -8.20 -15.95
C PHE A 546 23.42 -7.10 -16.96
N VAL A 547 24.54 -7.22 -17.69
CA VAL A 547 24.99 -6.20 -18.64
C VAL A 547 24.05 -6.15 -19.85
N LYS A 548 23.69 -7.30 -20.43
CA LYS A 548 22.69 -7.37 -21.51
C LYS A 548 21.32 -6.85 -21.02
N THR A 549 20.94 -7.18 -19.78
CA THR A 549 19.67 -6.69 -19.21
C THR A 549 19.67 -5.17 -19.03
N LYS A 550 20.78 -4.59 -18.52
CA LYS A 550 20.99 -3.13 -18.48
C LYS A 550 20.86 -2.54 -19.88
N ASN A 551 21.52 -3.14 -20.88
CA ASN A 551 21.49 -2.64 -22.26
C ASN A 551 20.10 -2.71 -22.89
N LEU A 552 19.28 -3.73 -22.61
CA LEU A 552 17.89 -3.78 -23.08
C LEU A 552 17.10 -2.54 -22.67
N THR A 553 17.30 -2.03 -21.46
CA THR A 553 16.60 -0.81 -20.99
C THR A 553 16.93 0.41 -21.85
N ASN A 554 18.13 0.48 -22.43
CA ASN A 554 18.55 1.60 -23.29
C ASN A 554 17.86 1.61 -24.66
N THR A 555 17.20 0.51 -25.03
CA THR A 555 16.45 0.38 -26.29
C THR A 555 15.16 1.20 -26.28
N PHE A 556 14.65 1.57 -25.09
CA PHE A 556 13.50 2.47 -24.98
C PHE A 556 13.89 3.89 -25.40
N GLU A 557 13.17 4.44 -26.37
CA GLU A 557 13.47 5.75 -26.95
C GLU A 557 13.11 6.91 -26.02
N ARG A 558 11.97 6.81 -25.35
CA ARG A 558 11.45 7.83 -24.43
C ARG A 558 12.18 7.78 -23.09
N GLY A 559 12.56 8.94 -22.57
CA GLY A 559 13.39 9.05 -21.36
C GLY A 559 12.72 8.47 -20.12
N GLU A 560 11.45 8.81 -19.91
CA GLU A 560 10.63 8.35 -18.79
C GLU A 560 10.35 6.84 -18.83
N VAL A 561 10.13 6.27 -20.02
CA VAL A 561 9.91 4.83 -20.20
C VAL A 561 11.21 4.05 -19.99
N ARG A 562 12.33 4.59 -20.49
CA ARG A 562 13.66 4.05 -20.23
C ARG A 562 13.96 4.01 -18.73
N VAL A 563 13.76 5.13 -18.03
CA VAL A 563 13.95 5.21 -16.57
C VAL A 563 13.08 4.18 -15.86
N LEU A 564 11.80 4.06 -16.21
CA LEU A 564 10.92 3.02 -15.64
C LEU A 564 11.49 1.61 -15.85
N ALA A 565 11.95 1.27 -17.05
CA ALA A 565 12.55 -0.03 -17.34
C ALA A 565 13.82 -0.27 -16.49
N ARG A 566 14.67 0.75 -16.32
CA ARG A 566 15.83 0.70 -15.42
C ARG A 566 15.42 0.45 -13.97
N MET A 567 14.38 1.13 -13.49
CA MET A 567 13.84 0.91 -12.14
C MET A 567 13.40 -0.53 -11.94
N MET A 568 12.74 -1.14 -12.91
CA MET A 568 12.32 -2.55 -12.80
C MET A 568 13.52 -3.50 -12.66
N VAL A 569 14.62 -3.23 -13.37
CA VAL A 569 15.88 -3.98 -13.24
C VAL A 569 16.53 -3.74 -11.88
N LEU A 570 16.58 -2.49 -11.42
CA LEU A 570 17.13 -2.14 -10.10
C LEU A 570 16.35 -2.80 -8.97
N ARG A 571 15.01 -2.79 -9.01
CA ARG A 571 14.15 -3.51 -8.06
C ARG A 571 14.43 -5.01 -8.05
N ALA A 572 14.72 -5.60 -9.21
CA ALA A 572 15.00 -7.03 -9.31
C ALA A 572 16.29 -7.44 -8.57
N VAL A 573 17.25 -6.51 -8.42
CA VAL A 573 18.56 -6.74 -7.77
C VAL A 573 18.62 -6.21 -6.34
N LEU A 574 18.19 -4.97 -6.13
CA LEU A 574 18.47 -4.19 -4.92
C LEU A 574 17.29 -4.14 -3.93
N ASP A 575 16.08 -4.49 -4.34
CA ASP A 575 14.93 -4.44 -3.43
C ASP A 575 15.02 -5.54 -2.36
N LYS A 576 15.36 -5.15 -1.13
CA LYS A 576 15.47 -6.03 0.04
C LYS A 576 14.19 -6.10 0.86
N ARG A 577 13.11 -5.41 0.44
CA ARG A 577 11.83 -5.41 1.15
C ARG A 577 11.17 -6.78 1.10
N THR A 578 10.64 -7.23 2.24
CA THR A 578 9.94 -8.50 2.37
C THR A 578 8.51 -8.40 1.81
N PRO A 579 7.85 -9.52 1.46
CA PRO A 579 6.44 -9.51 1.08
C PRO A 579 5.47 -8.92 2.12
N ALA A 580 5.90 -8.79 3.39
CA ALA A 580 5.16 -8.09 4.43
C ALA A 580 5.23 -6.56 4.24
N ASP A 581 6.40 -6.05 3.87
CA ASP A 581 6.66 -4.62 3.61
C ASP A 581 5.92 -4.14 2.34
N ILE A 582 5.77 -5.01 1.34
CA ILE A 582 5.02 -4.75 0.10
C ILE A 582 3.49 -4.68 0.36
N LYS A 583 2.99 -5.36 1.41
CA LYS A 583 1.56 -5.32 1.78
C LYS A 583 1.18 -4.08 2.57
N SER A 584 2.08 -3.51 3.39
CA SER A 584 1.83 -2.24 4.06
C SER A 584 1.73 -1.07 3.08
N ASP A 585 2.47 -1.11 1.97
CA ASP A 585 2.38 -0.12 0.87
C ASP A 585 1.04 -0.19 0.10
N LYS A 586 0.32 -1.32 0.17
CA LYS A 586 -1.04 -1.44 -0.42
C LYS A 586 -2.15 -1.02 0.53
N LEU A 587 -1.86 -0.84 1.83
CA LEU A 587 -2.84 -0.41 2.82
C LEU A 587 -3.09 1.11 2.81
N THR A 588 -2.25 1.88 2.11
CA THR A 588 -2.47 3.31 1.84
C THR A 588 -3.44 3.57 0.67
N ASP A 589 -3.74 2.56 -0.15
CA ASP A 589 -4.73 2.65 -1.24
C ASP A 589 -6.19 2.75 -0.72
N VAL A 590 -6.42 2.40 0.56
CA VAL A 590 -7.75 2.45 1.21
C VAL A 590 -8.16 3.88 1.61
N MET A 591 -7.30 4.90 1.45
CA MET A 591 -7.67 6.29 1.74
C MET A 591 -8.34 7.01 0.55
N THR A 592 -8.52 6.36 -0.60
CA THR A 592 -9.19 6.96 -1.78
C THR A 592 -10.64 6.52 -2.01
N ASP A 593 -11.11 5.45 -1.37
CA ASP A 593 -12.52 5.04 -1.37
C ASP A 593 -13.26 5.62 -0.14
N ARG A 594 -13.50 6.95 -0.18
CA ARG A 594 -14.60 7.56 0.59
C ARG A 594 -15.64 8.07 -0.39
N ASP A 595 -16.48 7.14 -0.87
CA ASP A 595 -17.84 7.49 -1.25
C ASP A 595 -18.58 7.90 0.03
N ASP A 596 -18.62 9.20 0.32
CA ASP A 596 -19.58 9.73 1.28
C ASP A 596 -20.99 9.49 0.72
N PRO A 597 -21.88 8.79 1.44
CA PRO A 597 -23.28 8.75 1.05
C PRO A 597 -23.86 10.15 1.24
N ILE A 598 -24.20 10.79 0.12
CA ILE A 598 -25.03 12.00 0.10
C ILE A 598 -26.31 11.67 0.88
N ASP A 599 -26.48 12.30 2.03
CA ASP A 599 -27.74 12.34 2.79
C ASP A 599 -28.77 13.13 1.96
N PRO A 600 -29.87 12.52 1.51
CA PRO A 600 -30.96 13.25 0.88
C PRO A 600 -31.93 13.68 1.99
N ARG A 601 -31.64 14.80 2.64
CA ARG A 601 -32.63 15.54 3.46
C ARG A 601 -32.56 17.03 3.23
#